data_AF-A0A832JU49-F1
#
_entry.id   AF-A0A832JU49-F1
#
_cell.length_a   1.000
_cell.length_b   1.000
_cell.length_c   1.000
_cell.angle_alpha   90.00
_cell.angle_beta   90.00
_cell.angle_gamma   90.00
#
_symmetry.space_group_name_H-M   'P 1'
#
loop_
_entity.id
_entity.type
_entity.pdbx_description
1 polymer ?
#
loop_
_entity_poly.entity_id
_entity_poly.type
_entity_poly.pdbx_seq_one_letter_code
_entity_poly.pdbx_strand_id
1 'polypeptide(L)'
;MSEPSGEVLFVVKVREKEIPIDERVLTIIQEYLKTPMSLEELASKLGLESWEEAYEFIKALPAWVMWTPPTLWKHRRKWLVDKIQSTKSEKSEEKSG
;
A
#
# COMPACT_ATOMS: atom_id res chain seq x y z
N MET A 1 11.24 25.45 0.00
CA MET A 1 10.93 24.45 1.04
C MET A 1 10.76 23.12 0.32
N SER A 2 11.77 22.27 0.35
CA SER A 2 11.65 20.93 -0.21
C SER A 2 11.06 20.06 0.89
N GLU A 3 9.77 19.72 0.77
CA GLU A 3 9.18 18.67 1.60
C GLU A 3 10.03 17.41 1.41
N PRO A 4 10.38 16.65 2.47
CA PRO A 4 11.08 15.39 2.30
C PRO A 4 10.19 14.52 1.41
N SER A 5 10.73 14.20 0.24
CA SER A 5 10.16 13.30 -0.76
C SER A 5 9.48 12.14 -0.06
N GLY A 6 8.19 11.94 -0.34
CA GLY A 6 7.36 10.92 0.28
C GLY A 6 8.06 9.57 0.25
N GLU A 7 8.60 9.15 1.40
CA GLU A 7 9.11 7.81 1.57
C GLU A 7 7.94 6.85 1.36
N VAL A 8 8.05 6.02 0.33
CA VAL A 8 7.06 4.99 0.03
C VAL A 8 7.29 3.86 1.02
N LEU A 9 6.46 3.82 2.07
CA LEU A 9 6.64 2.91 3.20
C LEU A 9 5.96 1.56 3.02
N PHE A 10 5.02 1.48 2.07
CA PHE A 10 4.29 0.25 1.80
C PHE A 10 3.92 0.20 0.32
N VAL A 11 4.36 -0.87 -0.35
CA VAL A 11 4.15 -1.11 -1.77
C VAL A 11 3.49 -2.46 -1.93
N VAL A 12 2.48 -2.52 -2.79
CA VAL A 12 1.95 -3.79 -3.29
C VAL A 12 2.53 -4.01 -4.68
N LYS A 13 3.24 -5.13 -4.85
CA LYS A 13 3.78 -5.52 -6.14
C LYS A 13 2.78 -6.42 -6.86
N VAL A 14 2.46 -6.06 -8.09
CA VAL A 14 1.61 -6.82 -9.01
C VAL A 14 2.40 -7.00 -10.29
N ARG A 15 2.83 -8.23 -10.56
CA ARG A 15 3.72 -8.54 -11.69
C ARG A 15 4.97 -7.66 -11.68
N GLU A 16 5.14 -6.81 -12.69
CA GLU A 16 6.26 -5.87 -12.85
C GLU A 16 5.95 -4.47 -12.31
N LYS A 17 4.72 -4.24 -11.81
CA LYS A 17 4.27 -2.95 -11.29
C LYS A 17 4.38 -2.88 -9.78
N GLU A 18 4.77 -1.71 -9.30
CA GLU A 18 4.84 -1.37 -7.89
C GLU A 18 3.82 -0.28 -7.60
N ILE A 19 2.81 -0.62 -6.78
CA ILE A 19 1.76 0.31 -6.40
C ILE A 19 2.05 0.83 -4.98
N PRO A 20 2.49 2.09 -4.83
CA PRO A 20 2.65 2.69 -3.52
C PRO A 20 1.28 2.86 -2.86
N ILE A 21 1.10 2.37 -1.64
CA ILE A 21 -0.14 2.60 -0.90
C ILE A 21 -0.07 3.97 -0.25
N ASP A 22 -0.84 4.89 -0.81
CA ASP A 22 -1.02 6.27 -0.34
C ASP A 22 -2.50 6.59 -0.10
N GLU A 23 -2.80 7.84 0.23
CA GLU A 23 -4.18 8.27 0.49
C GLU A 23 -5.07 8.17 -0.76
N ARG A 24 -4.52 8.38 -1.96
CA ARG A 24 -5.25 8.24 -3.22
C ARG A 24 -5.64 6.77 -3.44
N VAL A 25 -4.68 5.86 -3.33
CA VAL A 25 -4.91 4.42 -3.53
C VAL A 25 -5.90 3.88 -2.50
N LEU A 26 -5.76 4.28 -1.22
CA LEU A 26 -6.75 3.93 -0.19
C LEU A 26 -8.15 4.46 -0.50
N THR A 27 -8.24 5.68 -1.04
CA THR A 27 -9.54 6.24 -1.44
C THR A 27 -10.19 5.42 -2.55
N ILE A 28 -9.41 5.03 -3.57
CA ILE A 28 -9.87 4.17 -4.66
C ILE A 28 -10.33 2.80 -4.13
N ILE A 29 -9.54 2.18 -3.23
CA ILE A 29 -9.91 0.90 -2.60
C ILE A 29 -11.21 1.03 -1.81
N GLN A 30 -11.36 2.10 -1.02
CA GLN A 30 -12.59 2.31 -0.25
C GLN A 30 -13.80 2.53 -1.15
N GLU A 31 -13.63 3.25 -2.25
CA GLU A 31 -14.68 3.42 -3.23
C GLU A 31 -15.08 2.06 -3.81
N TYR A 32 -14.11 1.26 -4.25
CA TYR A 32 -14.34 -0.09 -4.76
C TYR A 32 -15.10 -0.99 -3.77
N LEU A 33 -14.81 -0.90 -2.46
CA LEU A 33 -15.51 -1.67 -1.44
C LEU A 33 -16.94 -1.18 -1.14
N LYS A 34 -17.25 0.08 -1.41
CA LYS A 34 -18.51 0.74 -1.02
C LYS A 34 -19.47 0.93 -2.17
N THR A 35 -18.99 0.84 -3.41
CA THR A 35 -19.77 1.03 -4.63
C THR A 35 -19.71 -0.24 -5.48
N PRO A 36 -20.65 -0.44 -6.42
CA PRO A 36 -20.61 -1.58 -7.35
C PRO A 36 -19.57 -1.34 -8.46
N MET A 37 -18.33 -1.03 -8.09
CA MET A 37 -17.22 -0.80 -9.02
C MET A 37 -16.69 -2.14 -9.55
N SER A 38 -16.47 -2.24 -10.86
CA SER A 38 -15.90 -3.43 -11.47
C SER A 38 -14.38 -3.51 -11.28
N LEU A 39 -13.79 -4.68 -11.54
CA LEU A 39 -12.33 -4.85 -11.49
C LEU A 39 -11.63 -4.10 -12.64
N GLU A 40 -12.28 -3.97 -13.79
CA GLU A 40 -11.80 -3.14 -14.91
C GLU A 40 -11.76 -1.66 -14.53
N GLU A 41 -12.80 -1.16 -13.85
CA GLU A 41 -12.83 0.22 -13.36
C GLU A 41 -11.76 0.47 -12.29
N LEU A 42 -11.60 -0.49 -11.38
CA LEU A 42 -10.54 -0.45 -10.37
C LEU A 42 -9.15 -0.44 -11.03
N ALA A 43 -8.93 -1.31 -12.02
CA ALA A 43 -7.67 -1.37 -12.76
C ALA A 43 -7.35 -0.01 -13.40
N SER A 44 -8.32 0.56 -14.12
CA SER A 44 -8.20 1.88 -14.74
C SER A 44 -7.83 2.98 -13.73
N LYS A 45 -8.49 3.02 -12.56
CA LYS A 45 -8.20 4.00 -11.51
C LYS A 45 -6.82 3.82 -10.87
N LEU A 46 -6.32 2.59 -10.78
CA LEU A 46 -5.00 2.25 -10.23
C LEU A 46 -3.87 2.30 -11.25
N GLY A 47 -4.17 2.50 -12.55
CA GLY A 47 -3.17 2.46 -13.61
C GLY A 47 -2.70 1.04 -13.95
N LEU A 48 -3.53 0.05 -13.67
CA LEU A 48 -3.32 -1.35 -14.03
C LEU A 48 -3.86 -1.62 -15.43
N GLU A 49 -3.31 -2.63 -16.11
CA GLU A 49 -3.59 -2.92 -17.53
C GLU A 49 -4.80 -3.82 -17.72
N SER A 50 -5.18 -4.60 -16.71
CA SER A 50 -6.25 -5.57 -16.83
C SER A 50 -6.98 -5.81 -15.51
N TRP A 51 -8.19 -6.40 -15.61
CA TRP A 51 -8.97 -6.78 -14.44
C TRP A 51 -8.25 -7.86 -13.61
N GLU A 52 -7.44 -8.72 -14.24
CA GLU A 52 -6.63 -9.72 -13.54
C GLU A 52 -5.58 -9.04 -12.64
N GLU A 53 -4.93 -7.98 -13.11
CA GLU A 53 -3.98 -7.22 -12.29
C GLU A 53 -4.68 -6.56 -11.08
N ALA A 54 -5.90 -6.03 -11.27
CA ALA A 54 -6.69 -5.49 -10.18
C ALA A 54 -7.09 -6.57 -9.16
N TYR A 55 -7.44 -7.77 -9.64
CA TYR A 55 -7.72 -8.90 -8.76
C TYR A 55 -6.48 -9.34 -7.97
N GLU A 56 -5.33 -9.46 -8.62
CA GLU A 56 -4.04 -9.76 -7.98
C GLU A 56 -3.68 -8.71 -6.92
N PHE A 57 -3.91 -7.42 -7.22
CA PHE A 57 -3.71 -6.32 -6.29
C PHE A 57 -4.56 -6.46 -5.01
N ILE A 58 -5.88 -6.68 -5.17
CA ILE A 58 -6.79 -6.86 -4.03
C ILE A 58 -6.39 -8.07 -3.19
N LYS A 59 -5.99 -9.17 -3.83
CA LYS A 59 -5.55 -10.38 -3.14
C LYS A 59 -4.24 -10.16 -2.36
N ALA A 60 -3.34 -9.32 -2.87
CA ALA A 60 -2.08 -9.01 -2.21
C ALA A 60 -2.23 -8.01 -1.05
N LEU A 61 -3.34 -7.28 -0.98
CA LEU A 61 -3.59 -6.31 0.09
C LEU A 61 -3.94 -7.01 1.41
N PRO A 62 -3.23 -6.68 2.51
CA PRO A 62 -3.66 -7.11 3.83
C PRO A 62 -5.02 -6.51 4.18
N ALA A 63 -5.87 -7.30 4.85
CA ALA A 63 -7.22 -6.84 5.25
C ALA A 63 -7.18 -5.53 6.06
N TRP A 64 -6.20 -5.36 6.96
CA TRP A 64 -6.09 -4.14 7.75
C TRP A 64 -5.81 -2.88 6.92
N VAL A 65 -5.19 -3.00 5.73
CA VAL A 65 -4.97 -1.89 4.81
C VAL A 65 -6.30 -1.47 4.19
N MET A 66 -7.09 -2.44 3.71
CA MET A 66 -8.42 -2.20 3.10
C MET A 66 -9.38 -1.46 4.04
N TRP A 67 -9.32 -1.75 5.34
CA TRP A 67 -10.16 -1.10 6.36
C TRP A 67 -9.57 0.22 6.91
N THR A 68 -8.41 0.67 6.43
CA THR A 68 -7.81 1.92 6.92
C THR A 68 -8.50 3.12 6.28
N PRO A 69 -9.07 4.06 7.06
CA PRO A 69 -9.49 5.36 6.55
C PRO A 69 -8.30 6.11 5.93
N PRO A 70 -8.43 6.69 4.73
CA PRO A 70 -7.34 7.42 4.08
C PRO A 70 -6.74 8.50 4.99
N THR A 71 -7.59 9.20 5.74
CA THR A 71 -7.19 10.24 6.71
C THR A 71 -6.28 9.73 7.83
N LEU A 72 -6.34 8.44 8.17
CA LEU A 72 -5.50 7.82 9.19
C LEU A 72 -4.18 7.28 8.64
N TRP A 73 -3.97 7.31 7.31
CA TRP A 73 -2.76 6.76 6.69
C TRP A 73 -1.48 7.47 7.14
N LYS A 74 -1.52 8.80 7.30
CA LYS A 74 -0.37 9.58 7.82
C LYS A 74 0.13 9.05 9.17
N HIS A 75 -0.79 8.71 10.07
CA HIS A 75 -0.44 8.17 11.39
C HIS A 75 0.07 6.73 11.31
N ARG A 76 -0.52 5.89 10.45
CA ARG A 76 -0.06 4.51 10.26
C ARG A 76 1.32 4.41 9.63
N ARG A 77 1.65 5.32 8.71
CA ARG A 77 2.99 5.43 8.11
C ARG A 77 4.07 5.57 9.17
N LYS A 78 3.87 6.45 10.16
CA LYS A 78 4.80 6.62 11.28
C LYS A 78 5.04 5.32 12.05
N TRP A 79 3.98 4.60 12.38
CA TRP A 79 4.08 3.30 13.07
C TRP A 79 4.81 2.23 12.24
N LEU A 80 4.60 2.19 10.91
CA LEU A 80 5.30 1.27 10.01
C LEU A 80 6.81 1.55 9.95
N VAL A 81 7.21 2.83 9.90
CA VAL A 81 8.63 3.23 9.95
C VAL A 81 9.28 2.73 11.23
N ASP A 82 8.66 3.03 12.38
CA ASP A 82 9.18 2.65 13.69
C ASP A 82 9.35 1.13 13.79
N LYS A 83 8.40 0.35 13.25
CA LYS A 83 8.45 -1.12 13.24
C LYS A 83 9.49 -1.69 12.28
N ILE A 84 9.65 -1.12 11.09
CA ILE A 84 10.67 -1.56 10.13
C ILE A 84 12.08 -1.23 10.67
N GLN A 85 12.26 -0.08 11.32
CA GLN A 85 13.52 0.29 11.95
C GLN A 85 13.84 -0.62 13.14
N SER A 86 12.84 -0.94 13.97
CA SER A 86 12.99 -1.88 15.10
C SER A 86 13.34 -3.30 14.67
N THR A 87 12.81 -3.78 13.54
CA THR A 87 13.13 -5.13 13.03
C THR A 87 14.47 -5.17 12.27
N LYS A 88 14.93 -4.02 11.75
CA LYS A 88 16.23 -3.91 11.07
C LYS A 88 17.39 -3.90 12.07
N SER A 89 17.20 -3.39 13.30
CA SER A 89 18.22 -3.44 14.36
C SER A 89 18.46 -4.88 14.86
N GLU A 90 17.40 -5.65 15.09
CA GLU A 90 17.50 -7.05 15.57
C GLU A 90 18.21 -7.96 14.55
N LYS A 91 17.98 -7.77 13.25
CA LYS A 91 18.59 -8.58 12.19
C LYS A 91 20.08 -8.30 11.93
N SER A 92 20.61 -7.21 12.49
CA SER A 92 22.02 -6.82 12.32
C SER A 92 22.95 -7.42 13.38
N GLU A 93 22.42 -7.81 14.55
CA GLU A 93 23.18 -8.49 15.60
C GLU A 93 23.35 -10.00 15.32
N GLU A 94 22.37 -10.65 14.69
CA GLU A 94 22.40 -12.11 14.44
C GLU A 94 23.34 -12.55 13.30
N LYS A 95 23.84 -11.61 12.47
CA LYS A 95 24.80 -11.91 11.39
C LYS A 95 26.27 -11.73 11.78
N SER A 96 26.55 -11.36 13.03
CA SER A 96 27.91 -11.14 13.53
C SER A 96 28.33 -12.13 14.65
N GLY A 97 27.50 -13.13 14.94
CA GLY A 97 27.76 -14.19 15.93
C GLY A 97 28.13 -15.52 15.29
#